data_AF-A0A2Z6D2M6-F1
#
_entry.id   AF-A0A2Z6D2M6-F1
#
_cell.length_a   1.000
_cell.length_b   1.000
_cell.length_c   1.000
_cell.angle_alpha   90.00
_cell.angle_beta   90.00
_cell.angle_gamma   90.00
#
_symmetry.space_group_name_H-M   'P 1'
#
loop_
_entity.id
_entity.type
_entity.pdbx_description
1 polymer ?
#
loop_
_entity_poly.entity_id
_entity_poly.type
_entity_poly.pdbx_seq_one_letter_code
_entity_poly.pdbx_strand_id
1 'polypeptide(L)'
;MINFEGFSNKINTLGNGIFDTKDNLESQYAEHALYGLFKQIFQGRFYEVPLGKFEQMTGLSLTSHEGGMKIDLPPLRQFLNRLLALRIDMQNVIFERFELLLSQQIEAAIAAGVYEMGVETLRAEKFTVESSETVYTHPATSSVTNYLKIERTQKNNIKTADEMLEFAAKYQGQLMVNEKSGHAAVSIPTHSIFDGDGGVIPRVLLVRSQKETRVTVEQLNSSAWRQVSADAFVAAWSKEVDALPSFTTDYLHLVTGILLPIWKILPQSSSRVFRLQTSDGAKVLGRVVSAHDIQTVREQLGLKNQMLSPAELVKLVLDEKYSQQLPGGITLRRSFIAGEPRIELVDALSLADQLVAVGCFTEIINWRKRVFIPTSDKAASILAAVIGILG
;
A
#
# COMPACT_ATOMS: atom_id res chain seq x y z
N MET A 1 38.81 -12.22 -3.69
CA MET A 1 38.08 -13.49 -3.50
C MET A 1 36.61 -13.09 -3.30
N ILE A 2 35.84 -13.04 -4.37
CA ILE A 2 34.46 -12.52 -4.35
C ILE A 2 33.54 -13.69 -3.97
N ASN A 3 32.72 -13.51 -2.95
CA ASN A 3 31.88 -14.56 -2.35
C ASN A 3 30.77 -14.99 -3.33
N PHE A 4 30.82 -16.24 -3.79
CA PHE A 4 29.98 -16.79 -4.87
C PHE A 4 28.64 -17.41 -4.40
N GLU A 5 28.30 -17.39 -3.10
CA GLU A 5 27.13 -18.11 -2.58
C GLU A 5 25.78 -17.37 -2.72
N GLY A 6 25.75 -16.04 -2.81
CA GLY A 6 24.50 -15.26 -2.91
C GLY A 6 23.82 -15.29 -4.29
N PHE A 7 24.54 -15.76 -5.31
CA PHE A 7 24.09 -15.72 -6.71
C PHE A 7 23.32 -16.99 -7.14
N SER A 8 23.60 -18.13 -6.51
CA SER A 8 22.89 -19.40 -6.81
C SER A 8 21.45 -19.40 -6.29
N ASN A 9 21.15 -18.67 -5.21
CA ASN A 9 19.79 -18.56 -4.67
C ASN A 9 18.87 -17.61 -5.46
N LYS A 10 19.42 -16.74 -6.33
CA LYS A 10 18.63 -15.91 -7.26
C LYS A 10 17.97 -16.74 -8.38
N ILE A 11 18.58 -17.85 -8.78
CA ILE A 11 18.16 -18.64 -9.95
C ILE A 11 16.96 -19.54 -9.64
N ASN A 12 16.92 -20.14 -8.44
CA ASN A 12 15.83 -21.05 -8.04
C ASN A 12 14.49 -20.36 -7.72
N THR A 13 14.46 -19.04 -7.52
CA THR A 13 13.24 -18.29 -7.18
C THR A 13 12.57 -17.57 -8.35
N LEU A 14 13.25 -17.45 -9.50
CA LEU A 14 12.72 -16.80 -10.71
C LEU A 14 11.67 -17.64 -11.46
N GLY A 15 11.61 -18.95 -11.23
CA GLY A 15 10.77 -19.89 -11.97
C GLY A 15 9.30 -19.95 -11.55
N ASN A 16 8.94 -19.50 -10.35
CA ASN A 16 7.66 -19.88 -9.72
C ASN A 16 6.73 -18.72 -9.27
N GLY A 17 6.95 -17.47 -9.70
CA GLY A 17 6.04 -16.41 -9.23
C GLY A 17 6.04 -15.07 -9.96
N ILE A 18 6.68 -14.93 -11.12
CA ILE A 18 6.78 -13.62 -11.80
C ILE A 18 5.62 -13.34 -12.76
N PHE A 19 4.82 -14.34 -13.15
CA PHE A 19 3.73 -14.13 -14.10
C PHE A 19 2.52 -14.98 -13.71
N ASP A 20 1.72 -14.48 -12.77
CA ASP A 20 0.36 -14.99 -12.58
C ASP A 20 -0.57 -14.26 -13.57
N THR A 21 -1.67 -14.90 -13.94
CA THR A 21 -2.60 -14.51 -15.02
C THR A 21 -3.24 -13.11 -14.90
N LYS A 22 -2.89 -12.32 -13.88
CA LYS A 22 -3.28 -10.91 -13.70
C LYS A 22 -2.23 -9.91 -14.23
N ASP A 23 -1.04 -10.35 -14.66
CA ASP A 23 0.12 -9.53 -15.10
C ASP A 23 0.20 -9.35 -16.64
N ASN A 24 -0.91 -9.04 -17.29
CA ASN A 24 -1.04 -9.18 -18.74
C ASN A 24 -0.18 -8.20 -19.58
N LEU A 25 0.26 -7.05 -19.04
CA LEU A 25 1.02 -6.03 -19.81
C LEU A 25 2.50 -5.93 -19.39
N GLU A 26 2.91 -6.44 -18.22
CA GLU A 26 4.33 -6.61 -17.88
C GLU A 26 4.93 -7.68 -18.80
N SER A 27 4.12 -8.68 -19.15
CA SER A 27 4.40 -9.62 -20.24
C SER A 27 4.66 -8.91 -21.57
N GLN A 28 3.89 -7.88 -21.94
CA GLN A 28 4.06 -7.19 -23.24
C GLN A 28 5.37 -6.37 -23.29
N TYR A 29 5.71 -5.62 -22.23
CA TYR A 29 6.98 -4.90 -22.19
C TYR A 29 8.18 -5.86 -22.10
N ALA A 30 8.04 -6.96 -21.37
CA ALA A 30 9.04 -8.02 -21.32
C ALA A 30 9.23 -8.71 -22.67
N GLU A 31 8.15 -8.94 -23.43
CA GLU A 31 8.21 -9.46 -24.80
C GLU A 31 8.89 -8.48 -25.77
N HIS A 32 8.58 -7.19 -25.68
CA HIS A 32 9.25 -6.16 -26.47
C HIS A 32 10.74 -6.01 -26.11
N ALA A 33 11.08 -6.08 -24.82
CA ALA A 33 12.45 -6.07 -24.35
C ALA A 33 13.22 -7.31 -24.81
N LEU A 34 12.57 -8.47 -24.80
CA LEU A 34 13.13 -9.74 -25.26
C LEU A 34 13.41 -9.70 -26.76
N TYR A 35 12.45 -9.20 -27.54
CA TYR A 35 12.65 -8.96 -28.95
C TYR A 35 13.84 -8.02 -29.21
N GLY A 36 13.94 -6.93 -28.43
CA GLY A 36 15.08 -6.01 -28.46
C GLY A 36 16.41 -6.70 -28.16
N LEU A 37 16.45 -7.58 -27.16
CA LEU A 37 17.62 -8.37 -26.79
C LEU A 37 18.05 -9.29 -27.95
N PHE A 38 17.12 -10.06 -28.50
CA PHE A 38 17.41 -10.94 -29.64
C PHE A 38 17.91 -10.17 -30.86
N LYS A 39 17.32 -9.00 -31.13
CA LYS A 39 17.77 -8.13 -32.21
C LYS A 39 19.18 -7.62 -31.98
N GLN A 40 19.55 -7.24 -30.75
CA GLN A 40 20.91 -6.82 -30.42
C GLN A 40 21.92 -7.97 -30.53
N ILE A 41 21.56 -9.17 -30.11
CA ILE A 41 22.39 -10.38 -30.26
C ILE A 41 22.61 -10.68 -31.75
N PHE A 42 21.54 -10.70 -32.54
CA PHE A 42 21.59 -10.97 -33.98
C PHE A 42 22.44 -9.93 -34.73
N GLN A 43 22.34 -8.65 -34.36
CA GLN A 43 23.11 -7.57 -34.95
C GLN A 43 24.56 -7.45 -34.42
N GLY A 44 24.96 -8.33 -33.49
CA GLY A 44 26.29 -8.28 -32.88
C GLY A 44 26.53 -7.07 -31.96
N ARG A 45 25.46 -6.41 -31.49
CA ARG A 45 25.52 -5.23 -30.60
C ARG A 45 25.64 -5.61 -29.12
N PHE A 46 25.52 -6.89 -28.79
CA PHE A 46 25.80 -7.43 -27.47
C PHE A 46 27.11 -8.24 -27.51
N TYR A 47 28.24 -7.55 -27.31
CA TYR A 47 29.58 -8.11 -27.56
C TYR A 47 29.96 -9.21 -26.55
N GLU A 48 29.43 -9.15 -25.33
CA GLU A 48 29.65 -10.13 -24.27
C GLU A 48 29.06 -11.51 -24.64
N VAL A 49 28.01 -11.52 -25.48
CA VAL A 49 27.27 -12.72 -25.89
C VAL A 49 27.02 -12.72 -27.39
N PRO A 50 28.01 -13.16 -28.21
CA PRO A 50 27.85 -13.26 -29.65
C PRO A 50 26.78 -14.28 -30.06
N LEU A 51 26.10 -14.04 -31.19
CA LEU A 51 25.00 -14.86 -31.70
C LEU A 51 25.26 -16.37 -31.67
N GLY A 52 26.35 -16.83 -32.30
CA GLY A 52 26.66 -18.27 -32.34
C GLY A 52 26.89 -18.88 -30.96
N LYS A 53 27.47 -18.11 -30.03
CA LYS A 53 27.69 -18.53 -28.65
C LYS A 53 26.36 -18.63 -27.89
N PHE A 54 25.45 -17.67 -28.10
CA PHE A 54 24.11 -17.66 -27.52
C PHE A 54 23.28 -18.87 -27.96
N GLU A 55 23.21 -19.13 -29.27
CA GLU A 55 22.43 -20.25 -29.81
C GLU A 55 22.99 -21.59 -29.32
N GLN A 56 24.33 -21.74 -29.31
CA GLN A 56 24.99 -22.95 -28.81
C GLN A 56 24.69 -23.21 -27.33
N MET A 57 24.73 -22.19 -26.47
CA MET A 57 24.56 -22.38 -25.03
C MET A 57 23.10 -22.57 -24.62
N THR A 58 22.16 -21.90 -25.29
CA THR A 58 20.73 -21.93 -24.93
C THR A 58 19.94 -23.00 -25.68
N GLY A 59 20.45 -23.46 -26.83
CA GLY A 59 19.71 -24.30 -27.77
C GLY A 59 18.55 -23.55 -28.47
N LEU A 60 18.49 -22.22 -28.32
CA LEU A 60 17.56 -21.38 -29.05
C LEU A 60 18.14 -21.03 -30.42
N SER A 61 17.27 -20.79 -31.39
CA SER A 61 17.66 -20.38 -32.73
C SER A 61 16.98 -19.05 -33.06
N LEU A 62 17.80 -18.04 -33.34
CA LEU A 62 17.39 -16.70 -33.76
C LEU A 62 17.59 -16.50 -35.26
N THR A 63 18.36 -17.38 -35.92
CA THR A 63 18.68 -17.31 -37.36
C THR A 63 17.80 -18.25 -38.18
N SER A 64 17.30 -17.79 -39.33
CA SER A 64 16.55 -18.59 -40.30
C SER A 64 17.50 -19.36 -41.22
N HIS A 65 16.96 -20.32 -42.00
CA HIS A 65 17.76 -21.04 -43.00
C HIS A 65 18.33 -20.15 -44.10
N GLU A 66 17.75 -18.95 -44.29
CA GLU A 66 18.19 -17.95 -45.29
C GLU A 66 19.20 -16.94 -44.71
N GLY A 67 19.63 -17.10 -43.45
CA GLY A 67 20.60 -16.22 -42.79
C GLY A 67 20.01 -14.93 -42.21
N GLY A 68 18.70 -14.72 -42.33
CA GLY A 68 17.96 -13.62 -41.70
C GLY A 68 17.56 -13.93 -40.25
N MET A 69 17.05 -12.92 -39.53
CA MET A 69 16.44 -13.14 -38.22
C MET A 69 15.11 -13.88 -38.39
N LYS A 70 14.84 -14.87 -37.53
CA LYS A 70 13.57 -15.58 -37.55
C LYS A 70 12.40 -14.64 -37.27
N ILE A 71 11.28 -14.92 -37.94
CA ILE A 71 9.99 -14.24 -37.70
C ILE A 71 9.35 -14.79 -36.42
N ASP A 72 9.36 -16.11 -36.25
CA ASP A 72 8.88 -16.78 -35.04
C ASP A 72 10.04 -16.96 -34.06
N LEU A 73 10.18 -15.97 -33.17
CA LEU A 73 11.24 -15.95 -32.17
C LEU A 73 10.78 -16.67 -30.89
N PRO A 74 11.73 -17.25 -30.12
CA PRO A 74 11.38 -17.96 -28.90
C PRO A 74 10.58 -17.08 -27.91
N PRO A 75 9.43 -17.53 -27.40
CA PRO A 75 8.64 -16.78 -26.44
C PRO A 75 9.35 -16.64 -25.09
N LEU A 76 8.94 -15.63 -24.31
CA LEU A 76 9.56 -15.26 -23.03
C LEU A 76 9.74 -16.44 -22.07
N ARG A 77 8.70 -17.25 -21.88
CA ARG A 77 8.77 -18.43 -21.00
C ARG A 77 9.80 -19.45 -21.47
N GLN A 78 9.92 -19.67 -22.79
CA GLN A 78 10.92 -20.56 -23.34
C GLN A 78 12.33 -19.99 -23.15
N PHE A 79 12.51 -18.70 -23.41
CA PHE A 79 13.78 -18.01 -23.17
C PHE A 79 14.24 -18.13 -21.72
N LEU A 80 13.37 -17.82 -20.76
CA LEU A 80 13.67 -17.91 -19.33
C LEU A 80 14.05 -19.34 -18.92
N ASN A 81 13.29 -20.34 -19.37
CA ASN A 81 13.59 -21.75 -19.08
C ASN A 81 14.95 -22.19 -19.63
N ARG A 82 15.39 -21.66 -20.78
CA ARG A 82 16.73 -21.94 -21.33
C ARG A 82 17.83 -21.16 -20.62
N LEU A 83 17.54 -19.94 -20.20
CA LEU A 83 18.48 -19.08 -19.50
C LEU A 83 18.83 -19.65 -18.12
N LEU A 84 17.84 -20.15 -17.37
CA LEU A 84 18.02 -20.76 -16.05
C LEU A 84 18.89 -22.02 -16.05
N ALA A 85 19.09 -22.64 -17.22
CA ALA A 85 19.93 -23.82 -17.39
C ALA A 85 21.42 -23.48 -17.67
N LEU A 86 21.77 -22.21 -17.87
CA LEU A 86 23.16 -21.80 -18.13
C LEU A 86 23.99 -21.74 -16.85
N ARG A 87 25.30 -21.54 -16.99
CA ARG A 87 26.13 -21.18 -15.84
C ARG A 87 25.75 -19.80 -15.30
N ILE A 88 25.79 -19.66 -13.98
CA ILE A 88 25.38 -18.47 -13.22
C ILE A 88 25.97 -17.18 -13.78
N ASP A 89 27.27 -17.17 -14.08
CA ASP A 89 27.97 -16.00 -14.61
C ASP A 89 27.39 -15.52 -15.96
N MET A 90 27.01 -16.45 -16.83
CA MET A 90 26.40 -16.15 -18.12
C MET A 90 24.93 -15.76 -17.99
N GLN A 91 24.20 -16.37 -17.04
CA GLN A 91 22.83 -15.96 -16.73
C GLN A 91 22.79 -14.49 -16.37
N ASN A 92 23.69 -14.04 -15.50
CA ASN A 92 23.72 -12.66 -15.00
C ASN A 92 23.96 -11.66 -16.12
N VAL A 93 24.94 -11.94 -16.99
CA VAL A 93 25.28 -11.05 -18.12
C VAL A 93 24.07 -10.87 -19.05
N ILE A 94 23.35 -11.95 -19.36
CA ILE A 94 22.18 -11.89 -20.24
C ILE A 94 20.97 -11.27 -19.52
N PHE A 95 20.76 -11.58 -18.24
CA PHE A 95 19.68 -11.00 -17.44
C PHE A 95 19.85 -9.50 -17.23
N GLU A 96 21.04 -9.02 -16.87
CA GLU A 96 21.31 -7.59 -16.70
C GLU A 96 21.07 -6.82 -18.00
N ARG A 97 21.46 -7.40 -19.14
CA ARG A 97 21.18 -6.81 -20.46
C ARG A 97 19.68 -6.77 -20.75
N PHE A 98 18.95 -7.83 -20.43
CA PHE A 98 17.51 -7.90 -20.60
C PHE A 98 16.78 -6.87 -19.71
N GLU A 99 17.15 -6.79 -18.43
CA GLU A 99 16.59 -5.83 -17.46
C GLU A 99 16.83 -4.38 -17.89
N LEU A 100 18.01 -4.08 -18.41
CA LEU A 100 18.33 -2.75 -18.95
C LEU A 100 17.39 -2.38 -20.11
N LEU A 101 17.16 -3.30 -21.05
CA LEU A 101 16.27 -3.06 -22.19
C LEU A 101 14.81 -2.94 -21.76
N LEU A 102 14.39 -3.73 -20.78
CA LEU A 102 13.06 -3.62 -20.19
C LEU A 102 12.85 -2.25 -19.52
N SER A 103 13.83 -1.81 -18.74
CA SER A 103 13.82 -0.47 -18.10
C SER A 103 13.66 0.63 -19.14
N GLN A 104 14.49 0.59 -20.20
CA GLN A 104 14.47 1.58 -21.27
C GLN A 104 13.13 1.62 -22.01
N GLN A 105 12.51 0.45 -22.25
CA GLN A 105 11.20 0.39 -22.90
C GLN A 105 10.09 0.94 -22.02
N ILE A 106 10.13 0.66 -20.71
CA ILE A 106 9.18 1.22 -19.74
C ILE A 106 9.35 2.74 -19.66
N GLU A 107 10.59 3.23 -19.52
CA GLU A 107 10.90 4.66 -19.47
C GLU A 107 10.46 5.40 -20.75
N ALA A 108 10.73 4.82 -21.93
CA ALA A 108 10.32 5.39 -23.21
C ALA A 108 8.78 5.43 -23.35
N ALA A 109 8.09 4.36 -22.96
CA ALA A 109 6.64 4.31 -22.97
C ALA A 109 6.01 5.31 -21.98
N ILE A 110 6.64 5.51 -20.81
CA ILE A 110 6.24 6.51 -19.81
C ILE A 110 6.42 7.93 -20.39
N ALA A 111 7.57 8.23 -21.00
CA ALA A 111 7.87 9.52 -21.60
C ALA A 111 6.95 9.87 -22.77
N ALA A 112 6.56 8.86 -23.56
CA ALA A 112 5.63 9.00 -24.67
C ALA A 112 4.15 9.00 -24.24
N GLY A 113 3.85 8.79 -22.95
CA GLY A 113 2.49 8.79 -22.42
C GLY A 113 1.61 7.61 -22.88
N VAL A 114 2.21 6.58 -23.47
CA VAL A 114 1.54 5.38 -24.01
C VAL A 114 1.79 4.13 -23.16
N TYR A 115 2.39 4.29 -21.98
CA TYR A 115 2.58 3.19 -21.04
C TYR A 115 1.25 2.76 -20.43
N GLU A 116 0.78 1.58 -20.82
CA GLU A 116 -0.40 0.95 -20.26
C GLU A 116 0.02 -0.31 -19.51
N MET A 117 0.43 -0.15 -18.25
CA MET A 117 -0.13 -0.96 -17.15
C MET A 117 -0.01 -0.21 -15.82
N GLY A 118 -1.17 0.05 -15.21
CA GLY A 118 -1.29 0.32 -13.77
C GLY A 118 -0.71 1.62 -13.22
N VAL A 119 -0.37 2.63 -14.02
CA VAL A 119 -0.09 3.98 -13.47
C VAL A 119 -1.41 4.66 -13.11
N GLU A 120 -1.86 4.41 -11.89
CA GLU A 120 -3.01 5.13 -11.34
C GLU A 120 -2.57 6.56 -11.02
N THR A 121 -3.33 7.54 -11.52
CA THR A 121 -3.10 8.94 -11.15
C THR A 121 -3.78 9.19 -9.82
N LEU A 122 -2.99 9.40 -8.77
CA LEU A 122 -3.52 9.84 -7.49
C LEU A 122 -4.04 11.26 -7.64
N ARG A 123 -5.28 11.45 -7.21
CA ARG A 123 -5.95 12.75 -7.17
C ARG A 123 -6.19 13.12 -5.72
N ALA A 124 -5.91 14.38 -5.40
CA ALA A 124 -6.17 15.00 -4.12
C ALA A 124 -6.32 16.50 -4.35
N GLU A 125 -6.78 17.22 -3.34
CA GLU A 125 -6.83 18.69 -3.36
C GLU A 125 -5.42 19.26 -3.38
N LYS A 126 -4.50 18.62 -2.65
CA LYS A 126 -3.11 19.06 -2.53
C LYS A 126 -2.16 17.89 -2.34
N PHE A 127 -1.00 17.95 -2.98
CA PHE A 127 0.17 17.10 -2.69
C PHE A 127 1.38 18.00 -2.41
N THR A 128 2.07 17.79 -1.29
CA THR A 128 3.29 18.53 -0.93
C THR A 128 4.36 17.55 -0.50
N VAL A 129 5.56 17.65 -1.09
CA VAL A 129 6.70 16.83 -0.65
C VAL A 129 7.19 17.40 0.67
N GLU A 130 7.06 16.61 1.73
CA GLU A 130 7.50 16.99 3.07
C GLU A 130 8.97 16.61 3.30
N SER A 131 9.40 15.46 2.77
CA SER A 131 10.80 15.06 2.78
C SER A 131 11.16 14.21 1.56
N SER A 132 12.45 14.27 1.19
CA SER A 132 13.04 13.52 0.09
C SER A 132 14.41 13.01 0.55
N GLU A 133 14.55 11.70 0.67
CA GLU A 133 15.77 11.03 1.12
C GLU A 133 16.33 10.16 -0.01
N THR A 134 17.57 10.36 -0.41
CA THR A 134 18.22 9.52 -1.42
C THR A 134 18.55 8.14 -0.85
N VAL A 135 18.03 7.09 -1.48
CA VAL A 135 18.20 5.69 -1.05
C VAL A 135 19.09 4.88 -1.97
N TYR A 136 19.28 5.33 -3.21
CA TYR A 136 20.17 4.68 -4.16
C TYR A 136 20.68 5.67 -5.20
N THR A 137 21.93 5.49 -5.62
CA THR A 137 22.52 6.21 -6.76
C THR A 137 23.19 5.21 -7.68
N HIS A 138 22.75 5.17 -8.93
CA HIS A 138 23.24 4.21 -9.90
C HIS A 138 24.69 4.55 -10.31
N PRO A 139 25.66 3.63 -10.15
CA PRO A 139 27.08 3.95 -10.30
C PRO A 139 27.50 4.32 -11.73
N ALA A 140 26.78 3.83 -12.75
CA ALA A 140 27.13 4.09 -14.15
C ALA A 140 26.41 5.31 -14.75
N THR A 141 25.23 5.68 -14.23
CA THR A 141 24.39 6.74 -14.82
C THR A 141 24.19 7.93 -13.91
N SER A 142 24.63 7.84 -12.65
CA SER A 142 24.35 8.82 -11.58
C SER A 142 22.87 9.09 -11.33
N SER A 143 21.98 8.25 -11.87
CA SER A 143 20.55 8.35 -11.63
C SER A 143 20.24 8.06 -10.17
N VAL A 144 19.35 8.86 -9.58
CA VAL A 144 19.04 8.81 -8.15
C VAL A 144 17.66 8.20 -7.94
N THR A 145 17.55 7.36 -6.92
CA THR A 145 16.28 6.87 -6.40
C THR A 145 16.07 7.47 -5.01
N ASN A 146 14.90 8.07 -4.81
CA ASN A 146 14.54 8.76 -3.58
C ASN A 146 13.34 8.08 -2.92
N TYR A 147 13.36 8.10 -1.59
CA TYR A 147 12.20 7.87 -0.74
C TYR A 147 11.56 9.23 -0.42
N LEU A 148 10.29 9.39 -0.75
CA LEU A 148 9.51 10.59 -0.52
C LEU A 148 8.47 10.35 0.55
N LYS A 149 8.31 11.33 1.43
CA LYS A 149 7.13 11.50 2.27
C LYS A 149 6.31 12.65 1.70
N ILE A 150 5.08 12.36 1.33
CA ILE A 150 4.20 13.30 0.64
C ILE A 150 2.98 13.54 1.52
N GLU A 151 2.80 14.78 1.95
CA GLU A 151 1.56 15.23 2.56
C GLU A 151 0.48 15.32 1.48
N ARG A 152 -0.66 14.66 1.72
CA ARG A 152 -1.82 14.65 0.84
C ARG A 152 -3.02 15.25 1.57
N THR A 153 -3.60 16.31 1.02
CA THR A 153 -4.86 16.90 1.51
C THR A 153 -6.01 16.49 0.60
N GLN A 154 -7.07 15.95 1.19
CA GLN A 154 -8.26 15.46 0.50
C GLN A 154 -9.48 16.21 1.00
N LYS A 155 -10.44 16.47 0.10
CA LYS A 155 -11.75 16.96 0.48
C LYS A 155 -12.59 15.82 1.05
N ASN A 156 -13.18 16.07 2.20
CA ASN A 156 -14.15 15.16 2.79
C ASN A 156 -15.47 15.26 2.03
N ASN A 157 -15.76 14.26 1.20
CA ASN A 157 -17.05 14.15 0.51
C ASN A 157 -18.10 13.52 1.44
N ILE A 158 -18.47 14.27 2.48
CA ILE A 158 -19.50 13.86 3.43
C ILE A 158 -20.87 14.15 2.82
N LYS A 159 -21.75 13.14 2.80
CA LYS A 159 -23.10 13.27 2.25
C LYS A 159 -23.94 14.23 3.08
N THR A 160 -24.74 15.06 2.42
CA THR A 160 -25.72 15.92 3.10
C THR A 160 -26.83 15.07 3.72
N ALA A 161 -27.59 15.67 4.65
CA ALA A 161 -28.76 15.01 5.22
C ALA A 161 -29.76 14.59 4.12
N ASP A 162 -30.03 15.46 3.14
CA ASP A 162 -30.93 15.18 2.02
C ASP A 162 -30.43 14.02 1.16
N GLU A 163 -29.13 14.00 0.82
CA GLU A 163 -28.52 12.88 0.08
C GLU A 163 -28.64 11.56 0.84
N MET A 164 -28.57 11.59 2.18
CA MET A 164 -28.73 10.41 3.02
C MET A 164 -30.19 9.96 3.14
N LEU A 165 -31.16 10.88 3.12
CA LEU A 165 -32.58 10.55 3.05
C LEU A 165 -32.92 9.86 1.71
N GLU A 166 -32.42 10.41 0.61
CA GLU A 166 -32.54 9.78 -0.72
C GLU A 166 -31.86 8.41 -0.76
N PHE A 167 -30.68 8.29 -0.17
CA PHE A 167 -29.95 7.03 -0.04
C PHE A 167 -30.76 6.00 0.75
N ALA A 168 -31.35 6.38 1.89
CA ALA A 168 -32.22 5.52 2.68
C ALA A 168 -33.44 5.05 1.86
N ALA A 169 -34.11 5.97 1.16
CA ALA A 169 -35.25 5.61 0.30
C ALA A 169 -34.85 4.61 -0.81
N LYS A 170 -33.72 4.86 -1.48
CA LYS A 170 -33.22 4.01 -2.56
C LYS A 170 -32.88 2.59 -2.12
N TYR A 171 -32.30 2.43 -0.93
CA TYR A 171 -31.82 1.15 -0.42
C TYR A 171 -32.70 0.54 0.68
N GLN A 172 -33.94 1.03 0.84
CA GLN A 172 -34.88 0.59 1.88
C GLN A 172 -34.27 0.65 3.29
N GLY A 173 -33.49 1.71 3.54
CA GLY A 173 -32.77 1.93 4.78
C GLY A 173 -33.62 2.54 5.88
N GLN A 174 -33.23 2.28 7.13
CA GLN A 174 -33.81 2.89 8.32
C GLN A 174 -32.93 4.05 8.80
N LEU A 175 -33.55 5.18 9.14
CA LEU A 175 -32.89 6.32 9.74
C LEU A 175 -32.70 6.07 11.24
N MET A 176 -31.46 6.12 11.71
CA MET A 176 -31.11 5.74 13.06
C MET A 176 -30.32 6.86 13.76
N VAL A 177 -30.53 7.02 15.07
CA VAL A 177 -29.68 7.84 15.95
C VAL A 177 -29.24 6.99 17.14
N ASN A 178 -27.99 7.15 17.54
CA ASN A 178 -27.46 6.51 18.74
C ASN A 178 -27.80 7.35 19.97
N GLU A 179 -28.58 6.80 20.90
CA GLU A 179 -29.05 7.54 22.09
C GLU A 179 -27.92 7.97 23.03
N LYS A 180 -26.79 7.25 23.04
CA LYS A 180 -25.66 7.57 23.91
C LYS A 180 -24.76 8.65 23.32
N SER A 181 -24.46 8.55 22.02
CA SER A 181 -23.51 9.46 21.37
C SER A 181 -24.18 10.62 20.63
N GLY A 182 -25.48 10.54 20.35
CA GLY A 182 -26.20 11.49 19.50
C GLY A 182 -25.84 11.42 18.02
N HIS A 183 -25.05 10.42 17.59
CA HIS A 183 -24.61 10.28 16.20
C HIS A 183 -25.71 9.67 15.33
N ALA A 184 -25.71 10.03 14.05
CA ALA A 184 -26.70 9.56 13.09
C ALA A 184 -26.12 8.48 12.15
N ALA A 185 -26.99 7.57 11.67
CA ALA A 185 -26.64 6.55 10.70
C ALA A 185 -27.85 6.14 9.85
N VAL A 186 -27.61 5.75 8.60
CA VAL A 186 -28.59 5.01 7.81
C VAL A 186 -28.24 3.52 7.87
N SER A 187 -29.19 2.70 8.32
CA SER A 187 -29.06 1.24 8.36
C SER A 187 -29.68 0.63 7.11
N ILE A 188 -28.89 -0.04 6.28
CA ILE A 188 -29.39 -0.76 5.09
C ILE A 188 -29.12 -2.26 5.21
N PRO A 189 -29.96 -3.12 4.62
CA PRO A 189 -29.67 -4.55 4.52
C PRO A 189 -28.33 -4.79 3.78
N THR A 190 -27.56 -5.79 4.21
CA THR A 190 -26.34 -6.21 3.52
C THR A 190 -26.22 -7.74 3.50
N HIS A 191 -25.20 -8.28 2.83
CA HIS A 191 -25.01 -9.72 2.72
C HIS A 191 -24.90 -10.38 4.10
N SER A 192 -25.66 -11.46 4.29
CA SER A 192 -25.57 -12.31 5.48
C SER A 192 -24.25 -13.07 5.53
N ILE A 193 -23.90 -13.57 6.70
CA ILE A 193 -22.81 -14.54 6.90
C ILE A 193 -23.39 -15.86 7.40
N PHE A 194 -22.63 -16.94 7.29
CA PHE A 194 -23.02 -18.24 7.85
C PHE A 194 -22.24 -18.49 9.15
N ASP A 195 -22.90 -19.06 10.16
CA ASP A 195 -22.22 -19.57 11.35
C ASP A 195 -21.59 -20.95 11.11
N GLY A 196 -20.93 -21.50 12.13
CA GLY A 196 -20.25 -22.79 12.06
C GLY A 196 -21.19 -23.99 11.83
N ASP A 197 -22.49 -23.81 12.06
CA ASP A 197 -23.54 -24.82 11.89
C ASP A 197 -24.32 -24.62 10.58
N GLY A 198 -23.91 -23.65 9.73
CA GLY A 198 -24.56 -23.31 8.46
C GLY A 198 -25.80 -22.43 8.60
N GLY A 199 -26.08 -21.91 9.80
CA GLY A 199 -27.14 -20.95 10.07
C GLY A 199 -26.85 -19.58 9.42
N VAL A 200 -27.88 -18.96 8.85
CA VAL A 200 -27.76 -17.63 8.24
C VAL A 200 -27.84 -16.56 9.32
N ILE A 201 -26.77 -15.79 9.49
CA ILE A 201 -26.73 -14.61 10.35
C ILE A 201 -27.00 -13.36 9.50
N PRO A 202 -28.17 -12.72 9.63
CA PRO A 202 -28.49 -11.50 8.90
C PRO A 202 -27.64 -10.32 9.41
N ARG A 203 -27.25 -9.44 8.48
CA ARG A 203 -26.44 -8.26 8.77
C ARG A 203 -27.02 -7.02 8.15
N VAL A 204 -26.68 -5.89 8.75
CA VAL A 204 -26.95 -4.55 8.23
C VAL A 204 -25.65 -3.77 8.09
N LEU A 205 -25.63 -2.84 7.14
CA LEU A 205 -24.60 -1.84 6.99
C LEU A 205 -25.10 -0.54 7.62
N LEU A 206 -24.46 -0.10 8.70
CA LEU A 206 -24.63 1.22 9.27
C LEU A 206 -23.72 2.20 8.51
N VAL A 207 -24.31 3.04 7.68
CA VAL A 207 -23.63 4.08 6.92
C VAL A 207 -23.66 5.38 7.73
N ARG A 208 -22.51 5.87 8.15
CA ARG A 208 -22.34 7.18 8.83
C ARG A 208 -21.56 8.17 7.97
N SER A 209 -21.46 9.41 8.45
CA SER A 209 -20.76 10.54 7.83
C SER A 209 -19.34 10.21 7.35
N GLN A 210 -18.57 9.48 8.17
CA GLN A 210 -17.16 9.15 7.88
C GLN A 210 -16.86 7.66 7.78
N LYS A 211 -17.81 6.79 8.14
CA LYS A 211 -17.54 5.35 8.27
C LYS A 211 -18.75 4.50 8.02
N GLU A 212 -18.52 3.37 7.38
CA GLU A 212 -19.50 2.29 7.26
C GLU A 212 -19.12 1.13 8.19
N THR A 213 -20.10 0.56 8.90
CA THR A 213 -19.88 -0.58 9.80
C THR A 213 -20.92 -1.66 9.54
N ARG A 214 -20.46 -2.89 9.32
CA ARG A 214 -21.36 -4.06 9.18
C ARG A 214 -21.53 -4.75 10.51
N VAL A 215 -22.75 -4.78 11.03
CA VAL A 215 -23.12 -5.45 12.29
C VAL A 215 -24.18 -6.51 12.02
N THR A 216 -24.31 -7.49 12.92
CA THR A 216 -25.45 -8.42 12.85
C THR A 216 -26.73 -7.69 13.27
N VAL A 217 -27.88 -8.18 12.83
CA VAL A 217 -29.18 -7.62 13.26
C VAL A 217 -29.34 -7.72 14.78
N GLU A 218 -28.89 -8.81 15.39
CA GLU A 218 -28.86 -9.00 16.85
C GLU A 218 -28.00 -7.94 17.55
N GLN A 219 -26.79 -7.68 17.04
CA GLN A 219 -25.91 -6.64 17.57
C GLN A 219 -26.57 -5.26 17.46
N LEU A 220 -27.21 -4.95 16.34
CA LEU A 220 -27.94 -3.69 16.19
C LEU A 220 -29.07 -3.57 17.24
N ASN A 221 -29.88 -4.61 17.42
CA ASN A 221 -30.99 -4.62 18.37
C ASN A 221 -30.54 -4.46 19.83
N SER A 222 -29.39 -5.04 20.18
CA SER A 222 -28.78 -4.91 21.52
C SER A 222 -28.04 -3.59 21.75
N SER A 223 -27.90 -2.75 20.73
CA SER A 223 -27.15 -1.50 20.79
C SER A 223 -27.99 -0.29 21.25
N ALA A 224 -27.37 0.88 21.32
CA ALA A 224 -28.03 2.16 21.58
C ALA A 224 -28.59 2.85 20.32
N TRP A 225 -28.57 2.19 19.16
CA TRP A 225 -29.17 2.72 17.94
C TRP A 225 -30.69 2.56 17.98
N ARG A 226 -31.41 3.64 17.67
CA ARG A 226 -32.88 3.67 17.57
C ARG A 226 -33.30 4.25 16.25
N GLN A 227 -34.37 3.70 15.70
CA GLN A 227 -35.04 4.28 14.54
C GLN A 227 -35.69 5.60 14.94
N VAL A 228 -35.51 6.63 14.11
CA VAL A 228 -36.02 7.99 14.37
C VAL A 228 -36.78 8.55 13.17
N SER A 229 -37.47 9.68 13.37
CA SER A 229 -38.09 10.44 12.27
C SER A 229 -37.03 11.08 11.37
N ALA A 230 -37.45 11.49 10.17
CA ALA A 230 -36.60 12.24 9.24
C ALA A 230 -36.05 13.52 9.90
N ASP A 231 -36.89 14.30 10.58
CA ASP A 231 -36.47 15.55 11.23
C ASP A 231 -35.39 15.33 12.30
N ALA A 232 -35.57 14.30 13.14
CA ALA A 232 -34.61 13.97 14.19
C ALA A 232 -33.28 13.47 13.59
N PHE A 233 -33.35 12.69 12.51
CA PHE A 233 -32.17 12.26 11.77
C PHE A 233 -31.43 13.45 11.13
N VAL A 234 -32.15 14.33 10.43
CA VAL A 234 -31.57 15.52 9.77
C VAL A 234 -30.87 16.40 10.81
N ALA A 235 -31.50 16.66 11.95
CA ALA A 235 -30.90 17.46 13.02
C ALA A 235 -29.59 16.82 13.56
N ALA A 236 -29.60 15.52 13.81
CA ALA A 236 -28.42 14.81 14.32
C ALA A 236 -27.30 14.71 13.26
N TRP A 237 -27.65 14.39 12.01
CA TRP A 237 -26.71 14.27 10.90
C TRP A 237 -26.08 15.61 10.56
N SER A 238 -26.87 16.66 10.37
CA SER A 238 -26.34 18.00 10.05
C SER A 238 -25.42 18.52 11.14
N LYS A 239 -25.80 18.36 12.42
CA LYS A 239 -24.93 18.69 13.55
C LYS A 239 -23.59 17.95 13.52
N GLU A 240 -23.61 16.67 13.18
CA GLU A 240 -22.40 15.86 13.04
C GLU A 240 -21.55 16.37 11.87
N VAL A 241 -22.14 16.56 10.68
CA VAL A 241 -21.44 17.04 9.48
C VAL A 241 -20.84 18.43 9.66
N ASP A 242 -21.56 19.36 10.30
CA ASP A 242 -21.08 20.73 10.56
C ASP A 242 -19.86 20.76 11.49
N ALA A 243 -19.71 19.74 12.35
CA ALA A 243 -18.55 19.59 13.23
C ALA A 243 -17.35 18.92 12.54
N LEU A 244 -17.51 18.38 11.32
CA LEU A 244 -16.44 17.68 10.61
C LEU A 244 -15.62 18.65 9.76
N PRO A 245 -14.29 18.45 9.68
CA PRO A 245 -13.46 19.28 8.83
C PRO A 245 -13.80 19.02 7.36
N SER A 246 -13.84 20.07 6.54
CA SER A 246 -14.06 19.93 5.09
C SER A 246 -12.89 19.25 4.36
N PHE A 247 -11.71 19.22 4.99
CA PHE A 247 -10.49 18.62 4.46
C PHE A 247 -9.79 17.75 5.49
N THR A 248 -9.17 16.67 5.04
CA THR A 248 -8.28 15.83 5.84
C THR A 248 -6.92 15.71 5.18
N THR A 249 -5.87 15.76 6.00
CA THR A 249 -4.49 15.64 5.54
C THR A 249 -3.88 14.34 6.01
N ASP A 250 -3.41 13.47 5.12
CA ASP A 250 -2.65 12.26 5.46
C ASP A 250 -1.28 12.23 4.77
N TYR A 251 -0.54 11.15 4.96
CA TYR A 251 0.82 11.03 4.43
C TYR A 251 0.94 9.79 3.55
N LEU A 252 1.56 9.96 2.39
CA LEU A 252 1.95 8.91 1.49
C LEU A 252 3.45 8.72 1.54
N HIS A 253 3.87 7.47 1.63
CA HIS A 253 5.27 7.08 1.52
C HIS A 253 5.50 6.48 0.13
N LEU A 254 6.45 7.02 -0.61
CA LEU A 254 6.64 6.69 -2.02
C LEU A 254 8.11 6.55 -2.38
N VAL A 255 8.46 5.57 -3.20
CA VAL A 255 9.81 5.39 -3.73
C VAL A 255 9.79 5.78 -5.21
N THR A 256 10.63 6.73 -5.61
CA THR A 256 10.68 7.31 -6.97
C THR A 256 12.09 7.28 -7.55
N GLY A 257 12.21 7.19 -8.87
CA GLY A 257 13.49 7.05 -9.58
C GLY A 257 13.65 5.64 -10.17
N ILE A 258 14.89 5.15 -10.29
CA ILE A 258 15.14 3.81 -10.83
C ILE A 258 14.77 2.77 -9.76
N LEU A 259 13.68 2.04 -9.99
CA LEU A 259 13.12 1.11 -8.99
C LEU A 259 13.74 -0.29 -9.03
N LEU A 260 14.18 -0.77 -10.18
CA LEU A 260 14.69 -2.14 -10.33
C LEU A 260 15.84 -2.51 -9.38
N PRO A 261 16.86 -1.65 -9.17
CA PRO A 261 17.96 -1.94 -8.25
C PRO A 261 17.52 -2.23 -6.81
N ILE A 262 16.38 -1.68 -6.39
CA ILE A 262 15.82 -1.83 -5.05
C ILE A 262 14.51 -2.62 -5.04
N TRP A 263 14.14 -3.26 -6.15
CA TRP A 263 12.83 -3.91 -6.31
C TRP A 263 12.54 -4.99 -5.27
N LYS A 264 13.59 -5.71 -4.83
CA LYS A 264 13.49 -6.78 -3.83
C LYS A 264 13.23 -6.27 -2.42
N ILE A 265 13.56 -5.01 -2.15
CA ILE A 265 13.30 -4.34 -0.88
C ILE A 265 11.83 -3.93 -0.79
N LEU A 266 11.20 -3.68 -1.93
CA LEU A 266 9.83 -3.21 -1.98
C LEU A 266 8.82 -4.38 -1.83
N PRO A 267 7.70 -4.18 -1.11
CA PRO A 267 6.80 -5.26 -0.70
C PRO A 267 5.99 -5.81 -1.86
N GLN A 268 6.12 -7.10 -2.16
CA GLN A 268 5.49 -7.73 -3.34
C GLN A 268 3.95 -7.77 -3.28
N SER A 269 3.36 -7.49 -2.11
CA SER A 269 1.90 -7.38 -1.90
C SER A 269 1.24 -6.26 -2.74
N SER A 270 1.98 -5.21 -3.09
CA SER A 270 1.54 -4.18 -4.03
C SER A 270 2.69 -3.64 -4.88
N SER A 271 2.71 -4.00 -6.18
CA SER A 271 3.68 -3.53 -7.19
C SER A 271 3.26 -2.23 -7.90
N ARG A 272 2.09 -1.67 -7.56
CA ARG A 272 1.48 -0.53 -8.27
C ARG A 272 2.37 0.72 -8.22
N VAL A 273 2.56 1.32 -9.39
CA VAL A 273 3.22 2.62 -9.56
C VAL A 273 2.15 3.68 -9.67
N PHE A 274 2.32 4.78 -8.95
CA PHE A 274 1.38 5.89 -8.95
C PHE A 274 2.01 7.12 -9.55
N ARG A 275 1.18 7.90 -10.24
CA ARG A 275 1.52 9.24 -10.68
C ARG A 275 0.77 10.24 -9.82
N LEU A 276 1.48 11.27 -9.36
CA LEU A 276 0.87 12.43 -8.72
C LEU A 276 1.54 13.70 -9.21
N GLN A 277 0.82 14.81 -9.07
CA GLN A 277 1.34 16.14 -9.34
C GLN A 277 1.30 16.94 -8.04
N THR A 278 2.45 17.44 -7.62
CA THR A 278 2.59 18.29 -6.44
C THR A 278 2.07 19.70 -6.72
N SER A 279 1.78 20.45 -5.66
CA SER A 279 1.20 21.80 -5.78
C SER A 279 2.12 22.81 -6.47
N ASP A 280 3.43 22.57 -6.48
CA ASP A 280 4.44 23.34 -7.22
C ASP A 280 4.55 22.92 -8.70
N GLY A 281 3.74 21.95 -9.15
CA GLY A 281 3.70 21.47 -10.53
C GLY A 281 4.64 20.31 -10.82
N ALA A 282 5.43 19.82 -9.86
CA ALA A 282 6.31 18.67 -10.10
C ALA A 282 5.48 17.40 -10.32
N LYS A 283 5.86 16.61 -11.34
CA LYS A 283 5.25 15.31 -11.61
C LYS A 283 6.10 14.23 -10.97
N VAL A 284 5.50 13.50 -10.04
CA VAL A 284 6.16 12.40 -9.33
C VAL A 284 5.58 11.09 -9.82
N LEU A 285 6.46 10.15 -10.15
CA LEU A 285 6.11 8.78 -10.49
C LEU A 285 6.86 7.85 -9.53
N GLY A 286 6.14 6.98 -8.84
CA GLY A 286 6.78 6.06 -7.92
C GLY A 286 5.84 5.06 -7.29
N ARG A 287 6.41 4.11 -6.56
CA ARG A 287 5.65 3.06 -5.89
C ARG A 287 5.29 3.50 -4.49
N VAL A 288 3.99 3.43 -4.16
CA VAL A 288 3.51 3.69 -2.80
C VAL A 288 3.91 2.51 -1.90
N VAL A 289 4.45 2.83 -0.73
CA VAL A 289 4.74 1.88 0.33
C VAL A 289 3.53 1.79 1.24
N SER A 290 2.96 0.58 1.38
CA SER A 290 1.81 0.35 2.25
C SER A 290 2.17 0.66 3.70
N ALA A 291 1.21 1.08 4.53
CA ALA A 291 1.49 1.44 5.91
C ALA A 291 2.23 0.35 6.69
N HIS A 292 1.82 -0.91 6.51
CA HIS A 292 2.45 -2.05 7.19
C HIS A 292 3.94 -2.18 6.84
N ASP A 293 4.31 -1.81 5.62
CA ASP A 293 5.66 -2.02 5.10
C ASP A 293 6.58 -0.80 5.28
N ILE A 294 6.05 0.36 5.69
CA ILE A 294 6.83 1.61 5.81
C ILE A 294 8.09 1.39 6.63
N GLN A 295 7.97 0.78 7.80
CA GLN A 295 9.11 0.57 8.69
C GLN A 295 10.15 -0.37 8.06
N THR A 296 9.72 -1.55 7.62
CA THR A 296 10.60 -2.57 7.01
C THR A 296 11.33 -2.02 5.77
N VAL A 297 10.61 -1.28 4.91
CA VAL A 297 11.19 -0.70 3.70
C VAL A 297 12.22 0.37 4.06
N ARG A 298 11.92 1.27 5.00
CA ARG A 298 12.88 2.31 5.43
C ARG A 298 14.14 1.68 6.02
N GLU A 299 13.99 0.67 6.88
CA GLU A 299 15.09 -0.09 7.46
C GLU A 299 15.97 -0.75 6.40
N GLN A 300 15.37 -1.45 5.43
CA GLN A 300 16.10 -2.14 4.36
C GLN A 300 16.76 -1.17 3.36
N LEU A 301 16.22 0.05 3.21
CA LEU A 301 16.84 1.12 2.42
C LEU A 301 17.95 1.87 3.17
N GLY A 302 18.25 1.48 4.41
CA GLY A 302 19.30 2.12 5.22
C GLY A 302 18.95 3.55 5.65
N LEU A 303 17.67 3.93 5.58
CA LEU A 303 17.19 5.18 6.15
C LEU A 303 17.28 5.08 7.67
N LYS A 304 17.65 6.18 8.34
CA LYS A 304 17.74 6.18 9.81
C LYS A 304 16.40 5.73 10.39
N ASN A 305 16.44 4.86 11.41
CA ASN A 305 15.26 4.44 12.18
C ASN A 305 14.70 5.62 12.99
N GLN A 306 14.09 6.57 12.28
CA GLN A 306 13.24 7.59 12.87
C GLN A 306 11.83 7.04 12.86
N MET A 307 11.30 6.86 14.07
CA MET A 307 9.89 6.58 14.26
C MET A 307 9.04 7.62 13.52
N LEU A 308 7.94 7.18 12.93
CA LEU A 308 6.99 8.07 12.27
C LEU A 308 6.46 9.11 13.26
N SER A 309 5.99 10.25 12.74
CA SER A 309 5.47 11.29 13.63
C SER A 309 4.26 10.77 14.42
N PRO A 310 3.98 11.29 15.63
CA PRO A 310 2.80 10.90 16.39
C PRO A 310 1.49 11.09 15.60
N ALA A 311 1.41 12.11 14.76
CA ALA A 311 0.25 12.35 13.91
C ALA A 311 0.06 11.26 12.84
N GLU A 312 1.14 10.81 12.20
CA GLU A 312 1.10 9.67 11.27
C GLU A 312 0.73 8.37 11.98
N LEU A 313 1.39 8.07 13.10
CA LEU A 313 1.16 6.84 13.84
C LEU A 313 -0.30 6.70 14.25
N VAL A 314 -0.91 7.77 14.77
CA VAL A 314 -2.34 7.76 15.13
C VAL A 314 -3.22 7.37 13.95
N LYS A 315 -2.99 7.96 12.77
CA LYS A 315 -3.76 7.67 11.56
C LYS A 315 -3.55 6.25 11.06
N LEU A 316 -2.29 5.84 10.90
CA LEU A 316 -1.96 4.50 10.43
C LEU A 316 -2.52 3.41 11.35
N VAL A 317 -2.43 3.62 12.67
CA VAL A 317 -2.99 2.69 13.65
C VAL A 317 -4.52 2.66 13.53
N LEU A 318 -5.17 3.82 13.50
CA LEU A 318 -6.64 3.90 13.44
C LEU A 318 -7.22 3.40 12.13
N ASP A 319 -6.55 3.58 10.99
CA ASP A 319 -7.15 3.38 9.67
C ASP A 319 -6.57 2.17 8.93
N GLU A 320 -5.30 1.83 9.13
CA GLU A 320 -4.55 0.90 8.27
C GLU A 320 -4.07 -0.39 8.97
N LYS A 321 -4.69 -0.75 10.11
CA LYS A 321 -4.29 -1.92 10.94
C LYS A 321 -2.80 -1.93 11.30
N TYR A 322 -2.20 -0.74 11.39
CA TYR A 322 -0.78 -0.61 11.72
C TYR A 322 -0.54 -0.88 13.22
N SER A 323 0.64 -1.43 13.52
CA SER A 323 1.14 -1.58 14.88
C SER A 323 2.60 -1.17 14.95
N GLN A 324 2.96 -0.43 15.98
CA GLN A 324 4.30 0.10 16.17
C GLN A 324 4.86 -0.37 17.52
N GLN A 325 6.10 -0.86 17.52
CA GLN A 325 6.87 -1.00 18.76
C GLN A 325 7.40 0.38 19.17
N LEU A 326 7.04 0.80 20.38
CA LEU A 326 7.56 1.99 21.05
C LEU A 326 8.74 1.61 21.95
N PRO A 327 9.58 2.58 22.35
CA PRO A 327 10.61 2.35 23.36
C PRO A 327 10.04 1.69 24.64
N GLY A 328 10.86 0.90 25.32
CA GLY A 328 10.44 0.16 26.52
C GLY A 328 9.59 -1.09 26.25
N GLY A 329 9.48 -1.54 25.00
CA GLY A 329 8.76 -2.78 24.64
C GLY A 329 7.24 -2.63 24.61
N ILE A 330 6.73 -1.39 24.58
CA ILE A 330 5.30 -1.10 24.52
C ILE A 330 4.84 -1.17 23.07
N THR A 331 3.73 -1.87 22.82
CA THR A 331 3.16 -1.94 21.47
C THR A 331 1.98 -0.99 21.33
N LEU A 332 2.06 -0.05 20.39
CA LEU A 332 0.96 0.79 19.94
C LEU A 332 0.16 0.04 18.87
N ARG A 333 -1.14 -0.16 19.07
CA ARG A 333 -2.03 -0.81 18.08
C ARG A 333 -3.48 -0.36 18.17
N ARG A 334 -4.28 -0.73 17.17
CA ARG A 334 -5.74 -0.58 17.23
C ARG A 334 -6.39 -1.79 17.89
N SER A 335 -7.22 -1.52 18.89
CA SER A 335 -8.10 -2.50 19.51
C SER A 335 -9.56 -2.12 19.27
N PHE A 336 -10.47 -3.10 19.34
CA PHE A 336 -11.90 -2.86 19.27
C PHE A 336 -12.54 -3.20 20.61
N ILE A 337 -13.13 -2.19 21.26
CA ILE A 337 -13.84 -2.36 22.53
C ILE A 337 -15.30 -1.96 22.27
N ALA A 338 -16.22 -2.91 22.48
CA ALA A 338 -17.65 -2.72 22.17
C ALA A 338 -17.92 -2.22 20.73
N GLY A 339 -17.12 -2.67 19.75
CA GLY A 339 -17.24 -2.28 18.35
C GLY A 339 -16.63 -0.91 17.99
N GLU A 340 -16.13 -0.16 18.97
CA GLU A 340 -15.45 1.11 18.75
C GLU A 340 -13.93 0.92 18.67
N PRO A 341 -13.24 1.56 17.70
CA PRO A 341 -11.79 1.54 17.66
C PRO A 341 -11.21 2.32 18.85
N ARG A 342 -10.18 1.75 19.46
CA ARG A 342 -9.37 2.36 20.52
C ARG A 342 -7.90 2.25 20.14
N ILE A 343 -7.10 3.25 20.49
CA ILE A 343 -5.65 3.19 20.40
C ILE A 343 -5.14 2.60 21.71
N GLU A 344 -4.59 1.39 21.66
CA GLU A 344 -4.11 0.66 22.84
C GLU A 344 -2.59 0.72 22.94
N LEU A 345 -2.10 0.91 24.18
CA LEU A 345 -0.72 0.73 24.58
C LEU A 345 -0.59 -0.62 25.31
N VAL A 346 -0.16 -1.65 24.58
CA VAL A 346 0.04 -3.00 25.12
C VAL A 346 1.34 -3.03 25.92
N ASP A 347 1.33 -3.77 27.03
CA ASP A 347 2.47 -3.90 27.96
C ASP A 347 2.89 -2.57 28.65
N ALA A 348 1.99 -1.59 28.65
CA ALA A 348 2.22 -0.27 29.26
C ALA A 348 1.71 -0.14 30.71
N LEU A 349 1.21 -1.21 31.32
CA LEU A 349 0.52 -1.16 32.62
C LEU A 349 1.42 -0.69 33.77
N SER A 350 2.72 -1.01 33.71
CA SER A 350 3.72 -0.58 34.71
C SER A 350 3.90 0.94 34.75
N LEU A 351 3.56 1.65 33.67
CA LEU A 351 3.64 3.10 33.54
C LEU A 351 2.26 3.79 33.57
N ALA A 352 1.19 3.05 33.89
CA ALA A 352 -0.18 3.53 33.73
C ALA A 352 -0.42 4.89 34.41
N ASP A 353 0.08 5.12 35.62
CA ASP A 353 -0.14 6.38 36.34
C ASP A 353 0.53 7.57 35.64
N GLN A 354 1.74 7.38 35.09
CA GLN A 354 2.45 8.42 34.32
C GLN A 354 1.76 8.70 32.99
N LEU A 355 1.31 7.65 32.31
CA LEU A 355 0.61 7.76 31.03
C LEU A 355 -0.76 8.43 31.18
N VAL A 356 -1.48 8.13 32.26
CA VAL A 356 -2.75 8.80 32.58
C VAL A 356 -2.53 10.29 32.86
N ALA A 357 -1.43 10.65 33.52
CA ALA A 357 -1.10 12.06 33.78
C ALA A 357 -0.91 12.90 32.49
N VAL A 358 -0.54 12.27 31.37
CA VAL A 358 -0.42 12.93 30.05
C VAL A 358 -1.64 12.77 29.15
N GLY A 359 -2.74 12.22 29.67
CA GLY A 359 -4.02 12.14 28.96
C GLY A 359 -4.39 10.76 28.43
N CYS A 360 -3.64 9.71 28.75
CA CYS A 360 -4.13 8.33 28.56
C CYS A 360 -5.25 8.03 29.57
N PHE A 361 -5.95 6.93 29.34
CA PHE A 361 -6.94 6.42 30.29
C PHE A 361 -6.85 4.90 30.38
N THR A 362 -7.48 4.33 31.40
CA THR A 362 -7.49 2.88 31.61
C THR A 362 -8.90 2.35 31.73
N GLU A 363 -9.15 1.19 31.15
CA GLU A 363 -10.40 0.46 31.29
C GLU A 363 -10.11 -0.98 31.72
N ILE A 364 -11.06 -1.58 32.45
CA ILE A 364 -11.02 -3.01 32.78
C ILE A 364 -11.87 -3.75 31.73
N ILE A 365 -11.20 -4.55 30.89
CA ILE A 365 -11.84 -5.32 29.83
C ILE A 365 -11.41 -6.77 29.98
N ASN A 366 -12.38 -7.70 29.99
CA ASN A 366 -12.13 -9.13 30.24
C ASN A 366 -11.24 -9.36 31.47
N TRP A 367 -11.57 -8.69 32.59
CA TRP A 367 -10.86 -8.77 33.87
C TRP A 367 -9.41 -8.28 33.86
N ARG A 368 -8.99 -7.54 32.83
CA ARG A 368 -7.64 -6.98 32.73
C ARG A 368 -7.70 -5.46 32.58
N LYS A 369 -6.91 -4.74 33.39
CA LYS A 369 -6.70 -3.29 33.24
C LYS A 369 -5.80 -3.06 32.02
N ARG A 370 -6.28 -2.25 31.07
CA ARG A 370 -5.61 -1.93 29.81
C ARG A 370 -5.48 -0.41 29.67
N VAL A 371 -4.46 0.05 28.96
CA VAL A 371 -4.13 1.48 28.80
C VAL A 371 -4.42 1.92 27.36
N PHE A 372 -5.06 3.08 27.22
CA PHE A 372 -5.52 3.59 25.93
C PHE A 372 -5.22 5.08 25.77
N ILE A 373 -5.03 5.50 24.52
CA ILE A 373 -5.00 6.90 24.10
C ILE A 373 -6.40 7.28 23.57
N PRO A 374 -6.98 8.42 23.98
CA PRO A 374 -8.24 8.92 23.42
C PRO A 374 -8.15 9.09 21.90
N THR A 375 -9.20 8.74 21.16
CA THR A 375 -9.26 8.91 19.70
C THR A 375 -9.71 10.32 19.28
N SER A 376 -9.45 11.34 20.11
CA SER A 376 -9.82 12.73 19.84
C SER A 376 -8.75 13.43 18.99
N ASP A 377 -9.01 14.69 18.66
CA ASP A 377 -8.04 15.63 18.08
C ASP A 377 -6.70 15.72 18.85
N LYS A 378 -6.73 15.44 20.17
CA LYS A 378 -5.54 15.41 21.05
C LYS A 378 -4.74 14.11 20.98
N ALA A 379 -5.18 13.08 20.25
CA ALA A 379 -4.51 11.79 20.20
C ALA A 379 -3.02 11.91 19.85
N ALA A 380 -2.70 12.74 18.86
CA ALA A 380 -1.32 12.93 18.39
C ALA A 380 -0.43 13.62 19.44
N SER A 381 -0.93 14.63 20.15
CA SER A 381 -0.17 15.31 21.19
C SER A 381 0.02 14.45 22.44
N ILE A 382 -1.00 13.65 22.80
CA ILE A 382 -0.90 12.66 23.88
C ILE A 382 0.14 11.59 23.49
N LEU A 383 0.08 11.06 22.27
CA LEU A 383 1.07 10.07 21.80
C LEU A 383 2.50 10.65 21.81
N ALA A 384 2.67 11.92 21.44
CA ALA A 384 3.97 12.59 21.52
C ALA A 384 4.51 12.63 22.97
N ALA A 385 3.65 12.95 23.93
CA ALA A 385 4.01 12.96 25.35
C ALA A 385 4.33 11.54 25.88
N VAL A 386 3.54 10.54 25.45
CA VAL A 386 3.81 9.12 25.75
C VAL A 386 5.20 8.74 25.26
N ILE A 387 5.53 9.01 24.00
CA ILE A 387 6.84 8.71 23.42
C ILE A 387 7.97 9.35 24.25
N GLY A 388 7.82 10.62 24.64
CA GLY A 388 8.80 11.31 25.47
C GLY A 388 8.99 10.73 26.88
N ILE A 389 7.97 10.05 27.44
CA ILE A 389 8.10 9.30 28.69
C ILE A 389 8.89 8.00 28.46
N LEU A 390 8.74 7.38 27.30
CA LEU A 390 9.32 6.07 26.99
C LEU A 390 10.79 6.13 26.53
N GLY A 391 11.24 7.26 25.98
CA GLY A 391 12.62 7.48 25.55
C GLY A 391 12.71 8.34 24.30
#